data_AF-S4XBE8-F1
#
_entry.id   AF-S4XBE8-F1
#
_cell.length_a   1.000
_cell.length_b   1.000
_cell.length_c   1.000
_cell.angle_alpha   90.00
_cell.angle_beta   90.00
_cell.angle_gamma   90.00
#
_symmetry.space_group_name_H-M   'P 1'
#
loop_
_entity.id
_entity.type
_entity.pdbx_description
1 polymer ?
#
loop_
_entity_poly.entity_id
_entity_poly.type
_entity_poly.pdbx_seq_one_letter_code
_entity_poly.pdbx_strand_id
1 'polypeptide(L)'
;MSFCDDCTPGLSGPGAQSVVQGSTTTTELTKQPDGRQAVGTAWSTDYAEVSLLRSLLYARYADILTLCADRPVEALQGDPRRLILTVLVETAQNAVAAGNGYLLVAPAAVLARLQAIPGRAALDAVTTYLPEALAGEVRGAYASTPAVDDVPPLWDAVERAFLRREVKSHGYALVAAAEGGDPSIITAEVNRGEQLRALAVRVGITDRGAA
;
A
#
# COMPACT_ATOMS: atom_id res chain seq x y z
N MET A 1 54.99 -20.55 10.55
CA MET A 1 55.86 -20.66 9.35
C MET A 1 55.36 -19.65 8.34
N SER A 2 56.28 -18.87 7.79
CA SER A 2 56.09 -17.70 6.92
C SER A 2 56.02 -18.05 5.43
N PHE A 3 55.80 -17.02 4.60
CA PHE A 3 55.95 -16.82 3.14
C PHE A 3 54.61 -16.66 2.37
N CYS A 4 54.23 -15.44 1.93
CA CYS A 4 54.68 -14.67 0.71
C CYS A 4 54.05 -15.26 -0.57
N ASP A 5 53.70 -14.57 -1.66
CA ASP A 5 53.69 -13.18 -2.12
C ASP A 5 52.81 -13.14 -3.40
N ASP A 6 52.43 -11.93 -3.83
CA ASP A 6 51.98 -11.45 -5.17
C ASP A 6 51.81 -12.40 -6.37
N CYS A 7 50.77 -12.13 -7.19
CA CYS A 7 50.89 -11.90 -8.64
C CYS A 7 49.54 -11.53 -9.31
N THR A 8 49.43 -10.30 -9.83
CA THR A 8 48.69 -9.94 -11.06
C THR A 8 49.72 -9.69 -12.17
N PRO A 9 49.47 -10.02 -13.45
CA PRO A 9 48.90 -9.03 -14.40
C PRO A 9 48.19 -9.61 -15.65
N GLY A 10 47.55 -8.76 -16.48
CA GLY A 10 47.34 -9.09 -17.91
C GLY A 10 46.22 -8.33 -18.66
N LEU A 11 46.63 -7.43 -19.56
CA LEU A 11 45.84 -6.55 -20.46
C LEU A 11 45.53 -7.16 -21.84
N SER A 12 44.64 -6.47 -22.61
CA SER A 12 44.41 -6.51 -24.09
C SER A 12 43.28 -7.46 -24.55
N GLY A 13 42.38 -7.19 -25.51
CA GLY A 13 42.18 -6.20 -26.58
C GLY A 13 41.17 -6.79 -27.62
N PRO A 14 40.62 -6.03 -28.59
CA PRO A 14 39.28 -6.28 -29.19
C PRO A 14 39.23 -6.87 -30.64
N GLY A 15 38.06 -7.36 -31.06
CA GLY A 15 37.63 -7.67 -32.44
C GLY A 15 36.48 -8.70 -32.48
N ALA A 16 35.57 -8.86 -33.44
CA ALA A 16 35.04 -8.10 -34.59
C ALA A 16 33.96 -9.02 -35.26
N GLN A 17 32.80 -8.46 -35.66
CA GLN A 17 31.85 -8.94 -36.72
C GLN A 17 31.03 -10.25 -36.43
N SER A 18 29.83 -10.55 -36.94
CA SER A 18 28.99 -10.05 -38.05
C SER A 18 27.50 -10.53 -37.92
N VAL A 19 26.57 -9.64 -38.28
CA VAL A 19 25.26 -9.77 -38.99
C VAL A 19 24.57 -11.15 -39.14
N VAL A 20 23.28 -11.23 -38.75
CA VAL A 20 22.15 -11.73 -39.60
C VAL A 20 20.84 -11.00 -39.23
N GLN A 21 20.25 -10.31 -40.21
CA GLN A 21 18.89 -9.76 -40.22
C GLN A 21 17.85 -10.86 -40.45
N GLY A 22 16.69 -10.74 -39.79
CA GLY A 22 15.46 -11.44 -40.13
C GLY A 22 14.24 -10.59 -39.76
N SER A 23 13.64 -9.95 -40.77
CA SER A 23 12.43 -9.13 -40.69
C SER A 23 11.19 -9.90 -40.24
N THR A 24 10.36 -9.26 -39.41
CA THR A 24 8.92 -9.07 -39.68
C THR A 24 8.42 -7.84 -38.94
N THR A 25 8.26 -6.76 -39.70
CA THR A 25 7.62 -5.50 -39.31
C THR A 25 6.17 -5.77 -38.90
N THR A 26 5.89 -5.67 -37.60
CA THR A 26 4.53 -5.53 -37.07
C THR A 26 4.20 -4.05 -37.05
N THR A 27 3.06 -3.70 -37.63
CA THR A 27 2.48 -2.36 -37.74
C THR A 27 2.63 -1.54 -36.46
N GLU A 28 3.46 -0.49 -36.50
CA GLU A 28 3.45 0.59 -35.52
C GLU A 28 2.10 1.33 -35.63
N LEU A 29 1.16 0.97 -34.76
CA LEU A 29 0.07 1.87 -34.43
C LEU A 29 0.61 2.85 -33.40
N THR A 30 1.11 3.98 -33.89
CA THR A 30 1.53 5.14 -33.09
C THR A 30 0.30 5.69 -32.38
N LYS A 31 0.03 5.22 -31.15
CA LYS A 31 -0.98 5.83 -30.28
C LYS A 31 -0.32 7.04 -29.61
N GLN A 32 -0.53 8.19 -30.25
CA GLN A 32 -0.30 9.53 -29.72
C GLN A 32 -0.78 9.60 -28.26
N PRO A 33 0.03 10.08 -27.30
CA PRO A 33 -0.41 10.21 -25.93
C PRO A 33 -1.40 11.36 -25.85
N ASP A 34 -2.69 11.04 -25.80
CA ASP A 34 -3.72 12.03 -25.48
C ASP A 34 -3.43 12.61 -24.10
N GLY A 35 -3.24 13.92 -24.09
CA GLY A 35 -2.93 14.71 -22.92
C GLY A 35 -4.03 14.62 -21.87
N ARG A 36 -3.82 13.75 -20.88
CA ARG A 36 -4.25 13.91 -19.48
C ARG A 36 -3.21 13.21 -18.61
N GLN A 37 -2.09 13.90 -18.35
CA GLN A 37 -1.28 13.55 -17.18
C GLN A 37 -2.17 13.74 -15.96
N ALA A 38 -2.63 12.63 -15.38
CA ALA A 38 -3.23 12.65 -14.07
C ALA A 38 -2.20 13.22 -13.09
N VAL A 39 -2.49 14.42 -12.59
CA VAL A 39 -1.71 15.05 -11.53
C VAL A 39 -1.77 14.16 -10.29
N GLY A 40 -0.59 13.86 -9.76
CA GLY A 40 -0.37 13.00 -8.59
C GLY A 40 0.47 11.80 -8.99
N THR A 41 1.75 11.81 -8.62
CA THR A 41 2.61 10.61 -8.64
C THR A 41 1.92 9.52 -7.85
N ALA A 42 1.20 8.64 -8.54
CA ALA A 42 0.40 7.60 -7.91
C ALA A 42 1.35 6.58 -7.31
N TRP A 43 1.54 6.64 -6.00
CA TRP A 43 2.21 5.57 -5.27
C TRP A 43 1.55 4.24 -5.64
N SER A 44 2.37 3.18 -5.75
CA SER A 44 1.81 1.83 -5.77
C SER A 44 1.06 1.62 -4.45
N THR A 45 -0.03 0.86 -4.47
CA THR A 45 -0.80 0.53 -3.26
C THR A 45 0.11 -0.06 -2.19
N ASP A 46 1.02 -0.93 -2.61
CA ASP A 46 1.99 -1.60 -1.75
C ASP A 46 2.94 -0.61 -1.06
N TYR A 47 3.51 0.33 -1.84
CA TYR A 47 4.32 1.42 -1.30
C TYR A 47 3.54 2.26 -0.29
N ALA A 48 2.29 2.63 -0.63
CA ALA A 48 1.47 3.49 0.21
C ALA A 48 1.14 2.83 1.55
N GLU A 49 0.79 1.54 1.55
CA GLU A 49 0.46 0.80 2.78
C GLU A 49 1.69 0.58 3.66
N VAL A 50 2.83 0.18 3.08
CA VAL A 50 4.08 -0.02 3.84
C VAL A 50 4.57 1.31 4.43
N SER A 51 4.53 2.37 3.63
CA SER A 51 4.93 3.71 4.07
C SER A 51 3.99 4.26 5.15
N LEU A 52 2.68 4.05 5.03
CA LEU A 52 1.70 4.42 6.04
C LEU A 52 2.00 3.74 7.38
N LEU A 53 2.16 2.42 7.37
CA LEU A 53 2.47 1.66 8.58
C LEU A 53 3.80 2.11 9.19
N ARG A 54 4.82 2.36 8.37
CA ARG A 54 6.11 2.88 8.81
C ARG A 54 5.96 4.22 9.51
N SER A 55 5.33 5.21 8.87
CA SER A 55 5.17 6.55 9.43
C SER A 55 4.41 6.52 10.75
N LEU A 56 3.38 5.68 10.87
CA LEU A 56 2.63 5.49 12.12
C LEU A 56 3.47 4.81 13.22
N LEU A 57 4.34 3.85 12.88
CA LEU A 57 5.26 3.21 13.83
C LEU A 57 6.33 4.15 14.39
N TYR A 58 6.56 5.30 13.75
CA TYR A 58 7.44 6.37 14.22
C TYR A 58 6.68 7.62 14.73
N ALA A 59 5.35 7.55 14.84
CA ALA A 59 4.52 8.63 15.36
C ALA A 59 4.39 8.57 16.89
N ARG A 60 3.86 9.66 17.48
CA ARG A 60 3.40 9.62 18.88
C ARG A 60 2.08 8.88 18.98
N TYR A 61 1.81 8.27 20.12
CA TYR A 61 0.56 7.53 20.33
C TYR A 61 -0.69 8.40 20.12
N ALA A 62 -0.68 9.66 20.58
CA ALA A 62 -1.81 10.58 20.37
C ALA A 62 -2.02 10.95 18.89
N ASP A 63 -0.93 11.06 18.12
CA ASP A 63 -1.00 11.40 16.69
C ASP A 63 -1.62 10.25 15.91
N ILE A 64 -1.33 8.99 16.24
CA ILE A 64 -1.97 7.82 15.60
C ILE A 64 -3.47 7.88 15.72
N LEU A 65 -4.01 8.17 16.91
CA LEU A 65 -5.45 8.22 17.12
C LEU A 65 -6.10 9.34 16.29
N THR A 66 -5.39 10.46 16.13
CA THR A 66 -5.85 11.58 15.32
C THR A 66 -5.79 11.26 13.82
N LEU A 67 -4.67 10.70 13.36
CA LEU A 67 -4.40 10.41 11.95
C LEU A 67 -5.20 9.22 11.41
N CYS A 68 -5.57 8.29 12.28
CA CYS A 68 -6.40 7.13 11.94
C CYS A 68 -7.89 7.33 12.30
N ALA A 69 -8.28 8.49 12.84
CA ALA A 69 -9.68 8.78 13.16
C ALA A 69 -10.54 8.63 11.89
N ASP A 70 -11.63 7.87 12.00
CA ASP A 70 -12.60 7.62 10.92
C ASP A 70 -12.01 6.97 9.64
N ARG A 71 -10.79 6.43 9.71
CA ARG A 71 -10.14 5.70 8.61
C ARG A 71 -10.36 4.19 8.75
N PRO A 72 -11.03 3.54 7.78
CA PRO A 72 -11.34 2.11 7.89
C PRO A 72 -10.07 1.27 7.71
N VAL A 73 -9.83 0.35 8.64
CA VAL A 73 -8.68 -0.58 8.57
C VAL A 73 -8.79 -1.47 7.32
N GLU A 74 -10.01 -1.77 6.89
CA GLU A 74 -10.33 -2.58 5.70
C GLU A 74 -9.76 -1.99 4.40
N ALA A 75 -9.41 -0.70 4.40
CA ALA A 75 -8.77 -0.03 3.27
C ALA A 75 -7.37 -0.58 2.98
N LEU A 76 -6.65 -1.13 3.97
CA LEU A 76 -5.39 -1.81 3.75
C LEU A 76 -5.62 -3.18 3.08
N GLN A 77 -4.71 -3.55 2.19
CA GLN A 77 -4.74 -4.80 1.47
C GLN A 77 -4.13 -5.92 2.32
N GLY A 78 -4.90 -6.98 2.51
CA GLY A 78 -4.46 -8.20 3.18
C GLY A 78 -4.56 -8.12 4.70
N ASP A 79 -4.96 -9.25 5.27
CA ASP A 79 -5.20 -9.38 6.71
C ASP A 79 -3.97 -9.08 7.59
N PRO A 80 -2.72 -9.43 7.21
CA PRO A 80 -1.55 -9.10 8.02
C PRO A 80 -1.36 -7.60 8.26
N ARG A 81 -1.54 -6.77 7.23
CA ARG A 81 -1.38 -5.31 7.32
C ARG A 81 -2.50 -4.66 8.12
N ARG A 82 -3.73 -5.13 7.91
CA ARG A 82 -4.90 -4.77 8.71
C ARG A 82 -4.67 -5.05 10.19
N LEU A 83 -4.18 -6.25 10.49
CA LEU A 83 -3.89 -6.67 11.86
C LEU A 83 -2.80 -5.81 12.52
N ILE A 84 -1.73 -5.47 11.79
CA ILE A 84 -0.70 -4.54 12.29
C ILE A 84 -1.32 -3.18 12.66
N LEU A 85 -2.14 -2.60 11.77
CA LEU A 85 -2.78 -1.32 12.04
C LEU A 85 -3.75 -1.40 13.23
N THR A 86 -4.58 -2.44 13.32
CA THR A 86 -5.48 -2.67 14.45
C THR A 86 -4.71 -2.70 15.77
N VAL A 87 -3.68 -3.55 15.86
CA VAL A 87 -2.86 -3.67 17.07
C VAL A 87 -2.14 -2.36 17.38
N LEU A 88 -1.68 -1.62 16.38
CA LEU A 88 -1.05 -0.31 16.56
C LEU A 88 -2.03 0.71 17.17
N VAL A 89 -3.25 0.81 16.63
CA VAL A 89 -4.29 1.72 17.14
C VAL A 89 -4.70 1.34 18.56
N GLU A 90 -4.92 0.06 18.84
CA GLU A 90 -5.24 -0.41 20.20
C GLU A 90 -4.10 -0.15 21.19
N THR A 91 -2.84 -0.23 20.73
CA THR A 91 -1.68 0.07 21.56
C THR A 91 -1.60 1.57 21.85
N ALA A 92 -1.90 2.41 20.86
CA ALA A 92 -2.00 3.84 21.02
C ALA A 92 -3.13 4.26 21.98
N GLN A 93 -4.31 3.66 21.86
CA GLN A 93 -5.44 3.89 22.78
C GLN A 93 -5.05 3.60 24.22
N ASN A 94 -4.41 2.45 24.47
CA ASN A 94 -3.98 2.06 25.81
C ASN A 94 -2.87 2.97 26.36
N ALA A 95 -1.92 3.38 25.52
CA ALA A 95 -0.86 4.29 25.93
C ALA A 95 -1.41 5.68 26.26
N VAL A 96 -2.33 6.22 25.44
CA VAL A 96 -2.98 7.51 25.70
C VAL A 96 -3.82 7.46 26.98
N ALA A 97 -4.59 6.39 27.20
CA ALA A 97 -5.35 6.19 28.43
C ALA A 97 -4.46 6.14 29.68
N ALA A 98 -3.22 5.64 29.54
CA ALA A 98 -2.22 5.62 30.60
C ALA A 98 -1.44 6.94 30.76
N GLY A 99 -1.80 8.01 30.02
CA GLY A 99 -1.11 9.30 30.07
C GLY A 99 0.17 9.40 29.24
N ASN A 100 0.48 8.36 28.44
CA ASN A 100 1.70 8.25 27.63
C ASN A 100 1.52 8.70 26.17
N GLY A 101 0.47 9.48 25.88
CA GLY A 101 0.13 9.89 24.51
C GLY A 101 1.22 10.67 23.77
N TYR A 102 2.10 11.35 24.52
CA TYR A 102 3.21 12.15 23.98
C TYR A 102 4.43 11.30 23.60
N LEU A 103 4.51 10.04 24.05
CA LEU A 103 5.61 9.15 23.72
C LEU A 103 5.47 8.62 22.29
N LEU A 104 6.63 8.39 21.66
CA LEU A 104 6.70 7.64 20.41
C LEU A 104 6.25 6.20 20.63
N VAL A 105 5.69 5.61 19.58
CA VAL A 105 5.39 4.18 19.57
C VAL A 105 6.65 3.38 19.88
N ALA A 106 6.53 2.40 20.77
CA ALA A 106 7.52 1.35 20.94
C ALA A 106 7.17 0.16 20.01
N PRO A 107 7.92 -0.09 18.91
CA PRO A 107 7.61 -1.19 18.00
C PRO A 107 7.62 -2.56 18.69
N ALA A 108 8.43 -2.71 19.73
CA ALA A 108 8.47 -3.93 20.55
C ALA A 108 7.12 -4.23 21.24
N ALA A 109 6.37 -3.20 21.65
CA ALA A 109 5.05 -3.39 22.26
C ALA A 109 4.01 -3.88 21.24
N VAL A 110 4.07 -3.36 20.01
CA VAL A 110 3.23 -3.79 18.88
C VAL A 110 3.57 -5.23 18.49
N LEU A 111 4.86 -5.54 18.37
CA LEU A 111 5.35 -6.90 18.08
C LEU A 111 4.90 -7.91 19.15
N ALA A 112 5.06 -7.59 20.43
CA ALA A 112 4.67 -8.48 21.52
C ALA A 112 3.17 -8.79 21.51
N ARG A 113 2.33 -7.80 21.16
CA ARG A 113 0.89 -8.00 21.00
C ARG A 113 0.56 -8.87 19.80
N LEU A 114 1.18 -8.63 18.64
CA LEU A 114 0.98 -9.46 17.45
C LEU A 114 1.38 -10.92 17.71
N GLN A 115 2.47 -11.15 18.45
CA GLN A 115 2.92 -12.51 18.82
C GLN A 115 1.95 -13.25 19.75
N ALA A 116 1.10 -12.53 20.49
CA ALA A 116 0.07 -13.12 21.34
C ALA A 116 -1.18 -13.54 20.56
N ILE A 117 -1.32 -13.13 19.29
CA ILE A 117 -2.48 -13.44 18.45
C ILE A 117 -2.20 -14.74 17.68
N PRO A 118 -3.07 -15.76 17.79
CA PRO A 118 -2.92 -16.98 17.01
C PRO A 118 -3.33 -16.76 15.55
N GLY A 119 -2.77 -17.56 14.64
CA GLY A 119 -3.23 -17.68 13.26
C GLY A 119 -2.24 -17.19 12.21
N ARG A 120 -2.54 -17.51 10.94
CA ARG A 120 -1.63 -17.28 9.82
C ARG A 120 -1.36 -15.80 9.58
N ALA A 121 -2.39 -14.96 9.66
CA ALA A 121 -2.25 -13.52 9.46
C ALA A 121 -1.32 -12.88 10.50
N ALA A 122 -1.41 -13.30 11.78
CA ALA A 122 -0.52 -12.84 12.85
C ALA A 122 0.92 -13.29 12.63
N LEU A 123 1.12 -14.55 12.22
CA LEU A 123 2.44 -15.06 11.86
C LEU A 123 3.06 -14.23 10.73
N ASP A 124 2.35 -14.06 9.61
CA ASP A 124 2.85 -13.31 8.46
C ASP A 124 3.08 -11.82 8.83
N ALA A 125 2.22 -11.23 9.67
CA ALA A 125 2.40 -9.88 10.19
C ALA A 125 3.73 -9.74 10.94
N VAL A 126 4.06 -10.69 11.82
CA VAL A 126 5.30 -10.69 12.62
C VAL A 126 6.54 -10.97 11.78
N THR A 127 6.47 -11.93 10.84
CA THR A 127 7.67 -12.42 10.12
C THR A 127 7.99 -11.64 8.85
N THR A 128 6.99 -11.02 8.23
CA THR A 128 7.12 -10.43 6.90
C THR A 128 6.79 -8.93 6.92
N TYR A 129 5.55 -8.59 7.28
CA TYR A 129 5.02 -7.24 7.04
C TYR A 129 5.49 -6.21 8.06
N LEU A 130 5.58 -6.55 9.35
CA LEU A 130 6.11 -5.63 10.36
C LEU A 130 7.63 -5.38 10.16
N PRO A 131 8.48 -6.40 9.91
CA PRO A 131 9.87 -6.15 9.53
C PRO A 131 10.02 -5.29 8.28
N GLU A 132 9.19 -5.52 7.25
CA GLU A 132 9.15 -4.68 6.05
C GLU A 132 8.78 -3.24 6.38
N ALA A 133 7.76 -3.02 7.21
CA ALA A 133 7.37 -1.67 7.66
C ALA A 133 8.46 -0.99 8.50
N LEU A 134 9.23 -1.73 9.32
CA LEU A 134 10.27 -1.16 10.18
C LEU A 134 11.60 -0.90 9.45
N ALA A 135 12.04 -1.83 8.61
CA ALA A 135 13.41 -1.86 8.10
C ALA A 135 13.50 -2.26 6.61
N GLY A 136 12.38 -2.57 5.96
CA GLY A 136 12.38 -2.93 4.53
C GLY A 136 12.87 -1.79 3.64
N GLU A 137 13.48 -2.13 2.51
CA GLU A 137 13.69 -1.15 1.45
C GLU A 137 12.32 -0.72 0.93
N VAL A 138 12.01 0.57 1.04
CA VAL A 138 10.80 1.11 0.42
C VAL A 138 11.10 1.25 -1.06
N ARG A 139 10.68 0.25 -1.85
CA ARG A 139 10.88 0.24 -3.30
C ARG A 139 10.08 1.37 -3.95
N GLY A 140 10.76 2.34 -4.56
CA GLY A 140 10.14 3.48 -5.24
C GLY A 140 11.08 4.69 -5.32
N ALA A 141 10.62 5.78 -5.94
CA ALA A 141 11.40 7.01 -6.14
C ALA A 141 11.70 7.81 -4.86
N TYR A 142 11.33 7.30 -3.68
CA TYR A 142 11.44 7.97 -2.40
C TYR A 142 12.30 7.11 -1.47
N ALA A 143 13.59 7.43 -1.41
CA ALA A 143 14.61 6.74 -0.63
C ALA A 143 14.65 7.18 0.85
N SER A 144 13.79 8.10 1.28
CA SER A 144 13.71 8.59 2.65
C SER A 144 12.54 7.97 3.41
N THR A 145 12.71 7.73 4.70
CA THR A 145 11.64 7.34 5.62
C THR A 145 10.52 8.40 5.58
N PRO A 146 9.29 8.05 5.16
CA PRO A 146 8.19 9.01 5.11
C PRO A 146 7.86 9.52 6.52
N ALA A 147 7.67 10.82 6.65
CA ALA A 147 7.43 11.51 7.91
C ALA A 147 5.97 11.33 8.36
N VAL A 148 5.67 11.72 9.60
CA VAL A 148 4.29 11.72 10.12
C VAL A 148 3.38 12.63 9.27
N ASP A 149 3.94 13.71 8.71
CA ASP A 149 3.21 14.64 7.84
C ASP A 149 2.80 14.01 6.49
N ASP A 150 3.42 12.89 6.10
CA ASP A 150 3.06 12.14 4.89
C ASP A 150 1.87 11.20 5.13
N VAL A 151 1.44 11.00 6.39
CA VAL A 151 0.34 10.07 6.72
C VAL A 151 -0.99 10.43 6.03
N PRO A 152 -1.46 11.68 6.02
CA PRO A 152 -2.70 12.04 5.32
C PRO A 152 -2.70 11.70 3.82
N PRO A 153 -1.71 12.12 3.00
CA PRO A 153 -1.71 11.74 1.59
C PRO A 153 -1.54 10.22 1.41
N LEU A 154 -0.80 9.53 2.28
CA LEU A 154 -0.66 8.06 2.23
C LEU A 154 -2.01 7.37 2.44
N TRP A 155 -2.80 7.85 3.40
CA TRP A 155 -4.18 7.40 3.59
C TRP A 155 -5.04 7.61 2.34
N ASP A 156 -4.97 8.78 1.71
CA ASP A 156 -5.74 9.06 0.50
C ASP A 156 -5.38 8.07 -0.64
N ALA A 157 -4.11 7.71 -0.77
CA ALA A 157 -3.68 6.71 -1.76
C ALA A 157 -4.20 5.29 -1.44
N VAL A 158 -4.15 4.88 -0.18
CA VAL A 158 -4.70 3.59 0.29
C VAL A 158 -6.21 3.54 0.08
N GLU A 159 -6.94 4.58 0.45
CA GLU A 159 -8.39 4.65 0.26
C GLU A 159 -8.80 4.67 -1.21
N ARG A 160 -8.04 5.35 -2.08
CA ARG A 160 -8.27 5.29 -3.54
C ARG A 160 -8.03 3.89 -4.10
N ALA A 161 -7.04 3.16 -3.58
CA ALA A 161 -6.83 1.77 -3.96
C ALA A 161 -7.98 0.88 -3.47
N PHE A 162 -8.45 1.09 -2.24
CA PHE A 162 -9.61 0.40 -1.68
C PHE A 162 -10.87 0.65 -2.50
N LEU A 163 -11.19 1.90 -2.80
CA LEU A 163 -12.33 2.28 -3.64
C LEU A 163 -12.28 1.56 -5.00
N ARG A 164 -11.11 1.51 -5.65
CA ARG A 164 -10.96 0.78 -6.93
C ARG A 164 -11.27 -0.71 -6.79
N ARG A 165 -10.83 -1.36 -5.71
CA ARG A 165 -11.11 -2.78 -5.44
C ARG A 165 -12.60 -3.01 -5.17
N GLU A 166 -13.21 -2.16 -4.36
CA GLU A 166 -14.62 -2.27 -4.01
C GLU A 166 -15.55 -2.00 -5.19
N VAL A 167 -15.27 -0.96 -6.00
CA VAL A 167 -16.03 -0.69 -7.24
C VAL A 167 -15.93 -1.88 -8.21
N LYS A 168 -14.75 -2.49 -8.33
CA LYS A 168 -14.57 -3.69 -9.16
C LYS A 168 -15.37 -4.87 -8.64
N SER A 169 -15.33 -5.12 -7.32
CA SER A 169 -16.08 -6.19 -6.65
C SER A 169 -17.59 -6.00 -6.83
N HIS A 170 -18.08 -4.78 -6.59
CA HIS A 170 -19.48 -4.38 -6.78
C HIS A 170 -19.93 -4.57 -8.24
N GLY A 171 -19.11 -4.17 -9.22
CA GLY A 171 -19.39 -4.39 -10.63
C GLY A 171 -19.54 -5.87 -10.99
N TYR A 172 -18.69 -6.75 -10.46
CA TYR A 172 -18.83 -8.20 -10.69
C TYR A 172 -20.08 -8.79 -10.04
N ALA A 173 -20.45 -8.34 -8.84
CA ALA A 173 -21.66 -8.80 -8.18
C ALA A 173 -22.92 -8.47 -9.00
N LEU A 174 -23.00 -7.24 -9.55
CA LEU A 174 -24.11 -6.83 -10.41
C LEU A 174 -24.19 -7.64 -11.72
N VAL A 175 -23.04 -7.91 -12.36
CA VAL A 175 -23.00 -8.76 -13.56
C VAL A 175 -23.48 -10.18 -13.23
N ALA A 176 -22.99 -10.77 -12.15
CA ALA A 176 -23.41 -12.10 -11.71
C ALA A 176 -24.91 -12.16 -11.36
N ALA A 177 -25.46 -11.09 -10.76
CA ALA A 177 -26.89 -10.96 -10.50
C ALA A 177 -27.73 -11.06 -11.79
N ALA A 178 -27.31 -10.29 -12.80
CA ALA A 178 -28.00 -10.18 -14.07
C ALA A 178 -27.94 -11.50 -14.84
N GLU A 179 -26.79 -12.17 -14.83
CA GLU A 179 -26.60 -13.47 -15.47
C GLU A 179 -27.34 -14.60 -14.75
N GLY A 180 -27.36 -14.58 -13.42
CA GLY A 180 -28.03 -15.60 -12.59
C GLY A 180 -29.54 -15.42 -12.45
N GLY A 181 -30.09 -14.27 -12.85
CA GLY A 181 -31.51 -13.96 -12.74
C GLY A 181 -32.01 -13.83 -11.30
N ASP A 182 -31.13 -13.48 -10.36
CA ASP A 182 -31.48 -13.28 -8.94
C ASP A 182 -31.60 -11.77 -8.61
N PRO A 183 -32.82 -11.21 -8.66
CA PRO A 183 -33.03 -9.80 -8.36
C PRO A 183 -32.95 -9.47 -6.87
N SER A 184 -32.88 -10.47 -5.97
CA SER A 184 -32.87 -10.24 -4.52
C SER A 184 -31.64 -9.46 -4.05
N ILE A 185 -30.54 -9.53 -4.81
CA ILE A 185 -29.29 -8.86 -4.45
C ILE A 185 -29.26 -7.38 -4.82
N ILE A 186 -30.19 -6.91 -5.68
CA ILE A 186 -30.20 -5.53 -6.19
C ILE A 186 -30.27 -4.52 -5.05
N THR A 187 -31.12 -4.75 -4.04
CA THR A 187 -31.26 -3.85 -2.89
C THR A 187 -29.95 -3.74 -2.10
N ALA A 188 -29.26 -4.87 -1.87
CA ALA A 188 -27.99 -4.87 -1.16
C ALA A 188 -26.90 -4.14 -1.96
N GLU A 189 -26.85 -4.35 -3.27
CA GLU A 189 -25.87 -3.71 -4.13
C GLU A 189 -26.15 -2.21 -4.32
N VAL A 190 -27.40 -1.75 -4.36
CA VAL A 190 -27.73 -0.32 -4.37
C VAL A 190 -27.22 0.37 -3.10
N ASN A 191 -27.49 -0.21 -1.92
CA ASN A 191 -26.98 0.30 -0.65
C ASN A 191 -25.44 0.36 -0.63
N ARG A 192 -24.79 -0.68 -1.18
CA ARG A 192 -23.34 -0.70 -1.33
C ARG A 192 -22.86 0.41 -2.28
N GLY A 193 -23.57 0.67 -3.37
CA GLY A 193 -23.28 1.78 -4.30
C GLY A 193 -23.29 3.14 -3.61
N GLU A 194 -24.24 3.39 -2.71
CA GLU A 194 -24.29 4.63 -1.91
C GLU A 194 -23.08 4.76 -0.97
N GLN A 195 -22.67 3.66 -0.33
CA GLN A 195 -21.46 3.63 0.50
C GLN A 195 -20.20 3.92 -0.34
N LEU A 196 -20.11 3.36 -1.54
CA LEU A 196 -19.00 3.63 -2.46
C LEU A 196 -18.97 5.07 -2.94
N ARG A 197 -20.13 5.69 -3.14
CA ARG A 197 -20.22 7.12 -3.45
C ARG A 197 -19.69 7.97 -2.30
N ALA A 198 -20.08 7.67 -1.06
CA ALA A 198 -19.58 8.39 0.11
C ALA A 198 -18.05 8.26 0.25
N LEU A 199 -17.51 7.06 0.02
CA LEU A 199 -16.07 6.81 -0.02
C LEU A 199 -15.37 7.62 -1.14
N ALA A 200 -15.96 7.66 -2.34
CA ALA A 200 -15.44 8.43 -3.47
C ALA A 200 -15.31 9.92 -3.15
N VAL A 201 -16.34 10.51 -2.55
CA VAL A 201 -16.33 11.92 -2.12
C VAL A 201 -15.21 12.16 -1.10
N ARG A 202 -15.06 11.28 -0.11
CA ARG A 202 -14.01 11.40 0.92
C ARG A 202 -12.60 11.43 0.34
N VAL A 203 -12.33 10.65 -0.71
CA VAL A 203 -11.01 10.62 -1.38
C VAL A 203 -10.84 11.69 -2.46
N GLY A 204 -11.76 12.66 -2.53
CA GLY A 204 -11.73 13.79 -3.44
C GLY A 204 -12.19 13.48 -4.86
N ILE A 205 -12.96 12.42 -5.07
CA ILE A 205 -13.58 12.09 -6.36
C ILE A 205 -15.05 12.55 -6.30
N THR A 206 -15.35 13.65 -6.96
CA THR A 206 -16.71 14.20 -7.06
C THR A 206 -17.34 13.93 -8.42
N ASP A 207 -18.67 13.96 -8.47
CA ASP A 207 -19.45 13.76 -9.70
C ASP A 207 -19.02 14.74 -10.80
N ARG A 208 -18.68 14.21 -11.99
CA ARG A 208 -18.32 15.04 -13.17
C ARG A 208 -19.52 15.78 -13.80
N GLY A 209 -20.70 15.73 -13.19
CA GLY A 209 -21.96 16.23 -13.75
C GLY A 209 -22.78 17.15 -12.84
N ALA A 210 -22.19 17.68 -11.76
CA ALA A 210 -22.82 18.70 -10.91
C ALA A 210 -22.31 20.12 -11.23
N ALA A 211 -22.27 20.45 -12.53
CA ALA A 211 -22.01 21.79 -13.05
C ALA A 211 -23.09 22.16 -14.06
#